data_AF-A0A9D7B959-F1
#
_entry.id   AF-A0A9D7B959-F1
#
_cell.length_a   1.000
_cell.length_b   1.000
_cell.length_c   1.000
_cell.angle_alpha   90.00
_cell.angle_beta   90.00
_cell.angle_gamma   90.00
#
_symmetry.space_group_name_H-M   'P 1'
#
loop_
_entity.id
_entity.type
_entity.pdbx_description
1 polymer ?
#
loop_
_entity_poly.entity_id
_entity_poly.type
_entity_poly.pdbx_seq_one_letter_code
_entity_poly.pdbx_strand_id
1 'polypeptide(L)'
;MNDLQGLYVRMAVDAWNSELKATNALLDKLSDEQLMREIAPGRNRGIYLLGHLTAVHDQVLPLLRFQETIFPELYGPFHDEPDRAVADLPSISQLRAQWKEVNDTLMAHMNKLPPVEWFTRHANISEADFPKEPHRNRLNVLISRTNHLAYHRGQLVLLVQK
;
A
#
# COMPACT_ATOMS: atom_id res chain seq x y z
N MET A 1 -16.83 -10.16 -23.05
CA MET A 1 -15.63 -9.84 -22.24
C MET A 1 -14.48 -10.58 -22.90
N ASN A 2 -13.38 -9.88 -23.24
CA ASN A 2 -12.22 -10.56 -23.84
C ASN A 2 -11.46 -11.28 -22.72
N ASP A 3 -11.23 -12.58 -22.89
CA ASP A 3 -10.44 -13.46 -22.01
C ASP A 3 -9.10 -12.81 -21.56
N LEU A 4 -8.47 -12.03 -22.45
CA LEU A 4 -7.21 -11.33 -22.19
C LEU A 4 -7.31 -10.22 -21.13
N GLN A 5 -8.44 -9.52 -21.01
CA GLN A 5 -8.62 -8.49 -19.97
C GLN A 5 -8.69 -9.15 -18.59
N GLY A 6 -9.41 -10.27 -18.47
CA GLY A 6 -9.47 -11.06 -17.25
C GLY A 6 -8.11 -11.61 -16.85
N LEU A 7 -7.34 -12.12 -17.83
CA LEU A 7 -5.99 -12.61 -17.60
C LEU A 7 -5.05 -11.49 -17.11
N TYR A 8 -5.08 -10.31 -17.74
CA TYR A 8 -4.23 -9.19 -17.34
C TYR A 8 -4.54 -8.66 -15.94
N VAL A 9 -5.83 -8.55 -15.59
CA VAL A 9 -6.26 -8.22 -14.23
C VAL A 9 -5.72 -9.24 -13.23
N ARG A 10 -5.85 -10.53 -13.53
CA ARG A 10 -5.33 -11.61 -12.67
C ARG A 10 -3.83 -11.48 -12.45
N MET A 11 -3.05 -11.26 -13.50
CA MET A 11 -1.59 -11.07 -13.40
C MET A 11 -1.22 -9.90 -12.47
N ALA A 12 -1.93 -8.77 -12.57
CA ALA A 12 -1.66 -7.61 -11.73
C ALA A 12 -2.05 -7.83 -10.25
N VAL A 13 -3.19 -8.47 -10.01
CA VAL A 13 -3.65 -8.83 -8.65
C VAL A 13 -2.73 -9.87 -8.02
N ASP A 14 -2.28 -10.86 -8.77
CA ASP A 14 -1.34 -11.88 -8.28
C ASP A 14 0.04 -11.29 -7.94
N ALA A 15 0.49 -10.28 -8.70
CA ALA A 15 1.71 -9.53 -8.39
C ALA A 15 1.57 -8.74 -7.08
N TRP A 16 0.45 -8.04 -6.89
CA TRP A 16 0.14 -7.37 -5.61
C TRP A 16 0.15 -8.36 -4.43
N ASN A 17 -0.57 -9.48 -4.57
CA ASN A 17 -0.66 -10.50 -3.53
C ASN A 17 0.71 -11.09 -3.18
N SER A 18 1.57 -11.29 -4.19
CA SER A 18 2.92 -11.82 -4.01
C SER A 18 3.81 -10.85 -3.24
N GLU A 19 3.80 -9.56 -3.60
CA GLU A 19 4.57 -8.52 -2.88
C GLU A 19 4.04 -8.29 -1.46
N LEU A 20 2.72 -8.30 -1.27
CA LEU A 20 2.09 -8.20 0.05
C LEU A 20 2.46 -9.38 0.94
N LYS A 21 2.39 -10.61 0.42
CA LYS A 21 2.82 -11.82 1.13
C LYS A 21 4.30 -11.75 1.52
N ALA A 22 5.17 -11.33 0.60
CA ALA A 22 6.59 -11.18 0.88
C ALA A 22 6.86 -10.09 1.93
N THR A 23 6.11 -8.99 1.89
CA THR A 23 6.21 -7.90 2.89
C THR A 23 5.74 -8.38 4.26
N ASN A 24 4.60 -9.08 4.35
CA ASN A 24 4.11 -9.64 5.60
C ASN A 24 5.14 -10.60 6.22
N ALA A 25 5.66 -11.54 5.41
CA ALA A 25 6.68 -12.48 5.88
C ALA A 25 7.98 -11.80 6.34
N LEU A 26 8.31 -10.61 5.81
CA LEU A 26 9.42 -9.80 6.30
C LEU A 26 9.07 -9.11 7.62
N LEU A 27 7.91 -8.45 7.69
CA LEU A 27 7.45 -7.77 8.90
C LEU A 27 7.30 -8.73 10.08
N ASP A 28 6.85 -9.96 9.85
CA ASP A 28 6.72 -11.00 10.88
C ASP A 28 8.08 -11.44 11.46
N LYS A 29 9.18 -11.27 10.70
CA LYS A 29 10.54 -11.60 11.14
C LYS A 29 11.21 -10.47 11.90
N LEU A 30 10.82 -9.22 11.65
CA LEU A 30 11.42 -8.05 12.28
C LEU A 30 10.86 -7.88 13.69
N SER A 31 11.73 -7.73 14.69
CA SER A 31 11.31 -7.37 16.04
C SER A 31 10.89 -5.90 16.12
N ASP A 32 10.20 -5.54 17.20
CA ASP A 32 9.82 -4.15 17.44
C ASP A 32 11.06 -3.26 17.62
N GLU A 33 12.11 -3.76 18.28
CA GLU A 33 13.40 -3.06 18.40
C GLU A 33 14.05 -2.85 17.03
N GLN A 34 13.94 -3.81 16.11
CA GLN A 34 14.47 -3.66 14.76
C GLN A 34 13.70 -2.61 13.97
N LEU A 35 12.36 -2.56 14.10
CA LEU A 35 11.55 -1.54 13.45
C LEU A 35 11.82 -0.12 13.99
N MET A 36 12.26 0.02 15.25
CA MET A 36 12.65 1.34 15.76
C MET A 36 13.99 1.87 15.20
N ARG A 37 14.77 1.04 14.50
CA ARG A 37 16.07 1.42 13.95
C ARG A 37 15.94 2.02 12.56
N GLU A 38 16.91 2.84 12.19
CA GLU A 38 17.10 3.31 10.82
C GLU A 38 17.43 2.14 9.88
N ILE A 39 16.81 2.13 8.70
CA ILE A 39 17.16 1.17 7.64
C ILE A 39 18.63 1.32 7.22
N ALA A 40 19.16 2.56 7.24
CA ALA A 40 20.54 2.93 6.95
C ALA A 40 20.84 4.29 7.60
N PRO A 41 22.12 4.67 7.80
CA PRO A 41 22.47 5.93 8.46
C PRO A 41 21.75 7.14 7.84
N GLY A 42 20.99 7.87 8.66
CA GLY A 42 20.25 9.07 8.25
C GLY A 42 19.04 8.79 7.34
N ARG A 43 18.54 7.54 7.31
CA ARG A 43 17.32 7.16 6.58
C ARG A 43 16.17 6.89 7.54
N ASN A 44 14.98 6.67 6.97
CA ASN A 44 13.78 6.38 7.73
C ASN A 44 13.95 5.16 8.64
N ARG A 45 13.29 5.20 9.79
CA ARG A 45 13.12 4.06 10.68
C ARG A 45 12.14 3.05 10.09
N GLY A 46 12.26 1.78 10.48
CA GLY A 46 11.31 0.74 10.09
C GLY A 46 9.87 1.04 10.47
N ILE A 47 9.64 1.62 11.66
CA ILE A 47 8.33 2.06 12.14
C ILE A 47 7.70 3.09 11.21
N TYR A 48 8.50 4.03 10.71
CA TYR A 48 8.03 5.04 9.76
C TYR A 48 7.63 4.39 8.44
N LEU A 49 8.42 3.45 7.92
CA LEU A 49 8.08 2.74 6.69
C LEU A 49 6.82 1.86 6.83
N LEU A 50 6.64 1.20 7.98
CA LEU A 50 5.43 0.44 8.27
C LEU A 50 4.20 1.37 8.27
N GLY A 51 4.25 2.46 9.04
CA GLY A 51 3.15 3.43 9.09
C GLY A 51 2.89 4.10 7.73
N HIS A 52 3.95 4.41 6.98
CA HIS A 52 3.86 4.99 5.64
C HIS A 52 3.14 4.07 4.67
N LEU A 53 3.54 2.80 4.61
CA LEU A 53 2.88 1.81 3.77
C LEU A 53 1.42 1.59 4.20
N THR A 54 1.14 1.53 5.51
CA THR A 54 -0.24 1.46 6.02
C THR A 54 -1.08 2.66 5.56
N ALA A 55 -0.61 3.88 5.78
CA ALA A 55 -1.33 5.10 5.40
C ALA A 55 -1.54 5.20 3.89
N VAL A 56 -0.53 4.90 3.09
CA VAL A 56 -0.64 4.91 1.61
C VAL A 56 -1.61 3.85 1.13
N HIS A 57 -1.60 2.65 1.72
CA HIS A 57 -2.55 1.59 1.37
C HIS A 57 -3.97 1.98 1.78
N ASP A 58 -4.16 2.61 2.93
CA ASP A 58 -5.47 3.06 3.37
C ASP A 58 -6.08 4.07 2.38
N GLN A 59 -5.26 4.99 1.85
CA GLN A 59 -5.67 5.91 0.78
C GLN A 59 -6.01 5.22 -0.56
N VAL A 60 -5.59 3.97 -0.78
CA VAL A 60 -6.00 3.20 -1.97
C VAL A 60 -7.50 2.89 -1.92
N LEU A 61 -8.10 2.76 -0.74
CA LEU A 61 -9.54 2.48 -0.59
C LEU A 61 -10.42 3.55 -1.28
N PRO A 62 -10.32 4.85 -0.96
CA PRO A 62 -11.11 5.87 -1.64
C PRO A 62 -10.61 6.11 -3.06
N LEU A 63 -9.30 6.01 -3.31
CA LEU A 63 -8.74 6.20 -4.66
C LEU A 63 -9.30 5.17 -5.66
N LEU A 64 -9.46 3.92 -5.23
CA LEU A 64 -10.10 2.86 -6.01
C LEU A 64 -11.61 2.82 -5.84
N ARG A 65 -12.25 3.82 -5.22
CA ARG A 65 -13.71 3.90 -5.06
C ARG A 65 -14.30 2.70 -4.32
N PHE A 66 -13.56 2.13 -3.36
CA PHE A 66 -14.04 1.02 -2.54
C PHE A 66 -14.82 1.50 -1.33
N GLN A 67 -14.23 2.42 -0.56
CA GLN A 67 -14.79 3.03 0.65
C GLN A 67 -13.87 4.17 1.12
N GLU A 68 -14.26 4.89 2.16
CA GLU A 68 -13.39 5.83 2.88
C GLU A 68 -12.22 5.11 3.57
N THR A 69 -11.20 5.86 3.95
CA THR A 69 -10.06 5.40 4.76
C THR A 69 -10.51 4.85 6.12
N ILE A 70 -9.84 3.82 6.62
CA ILE A 70 -10.10 3.20 7.93
C ILE A 70 -9.37 3.95 9.05
N PHE A 71 -8.15 4.43 8.77
CA PHE A 71 -7.26 5.10 9.73
C PHE A 71 -6.73 6.43 9.17
N PRO A 72 -7.60 7.42 8.90
CA PRO A 72 -7.20 8.70 8.31
C PRO A 72 -6.14 9.44 9.13
N GLU A 73 -6.08 9.21 10.45
CA GLU A 73 -5.10 9.79 11.36
C GLU A 73 -3.65 9.38 11.07
N LEU A 74 -3.43 8.25 10.37
CA LEU A 74 -2.09 7.81 10.01
C LEU A 74 -1.48 8.64 8.86
N TYR A 75 -2.30 9.35 8.08
CA TYR A 75 -1.80 10.02 6.88
C TYR A 75 -0.83 11.15 7.22
N GLY A 76 -1.20 12.07 8.11
CA GLY A 76 -0.32 13.20 8.48
C GLY A 76 1.07 12.74 8.95
N PRO A 77 1.19 11.93 10.02
CA PRO A 77 2.47 11.53 10.59
C PRO A 77 3.36 10.66 9.70
N PHE A 78 2.78 9.94 8.74
CA PHE A 78 3.51 8.96 7.92
C PHE A 78 3.56 9.28 6.42
N HIS A 79 2.97 10.40 5.99
CA HIS A 79 3.00 10.87 4.61
C HIS A 79 3.37 12.34 4.51
N ASP A 80 2.67 13.22 5.23
CA ASP A 80 2.88 14.67 5.12
C ASP A 80 4.15 15.11 5.86
N GLU A 81 4.43 14.46 6.98
CA GLU A 81 5.58 14.73 7.83
C GLU A 81 6.70 13.71 7.62
N PRO A 82 7.98 14.12 7.54
CA PRO A 82 9.09 13.19 7.45
C PRO A 82 9.30 12.44 8.78
N ASP A 83 10.04 11.33 8.71
CA ASP A 83 10.39 10.58 9.91
C ASP A 83 11.04 11.47 10.98
N ARG A 84 10.58 11.31 12.23
CA ARG A 84 10.99 12.07 13.44
C ARG A 84 10.43 13.48 13.56
N ALA A 85 9.64 13.97 12.62
CA ALA A 85 8.96 15.26 12.78
C ALA A 85 7.83 15.19 13.82
N VAL A 86 7.12 14.06 13.88
CA VAL A 86 6.06 13.81 14.87
C VAL A 86 6.62 13.01 16.05
N ALA A 87 6.46 13.53 17.27
CA ALA A 87 6.97 12.91 18.49
C ALA A 87 6.14 11.68 18.90
N ASP A 88 4.82 11.79 18.83
CA ASP A 88 3.89 10.75 19.28
C ASP A 88 3.36 9.95 18.08
N LEU A 89 3.99 8.79 17.84
CA LEU A 89 3.54 7.82 16.84
C LEU A 89 2.76 6.69 17.53
N PRO A 90 1.82 6.02 16.83
CA PRO A 90 1.21 4.80 17.33
C PRO A 90 2.27 3.73 17.64
N SER A 91 1.99 2.86 18.61
CA SER A 91 2.88 1.76 18.93
C SER A 91 3.04 0.80 17.75
N ILE A 92 4.15 0.06 17.71
CA ILE A 92 4.40 -0.91 16.63
C ILE A 92 3.32 -1.99 16.60
N SER A 93 2.87 -2.48 17.76
CA SER A 93 1.76 -3.43 17.86
C SER A 93 0.48 -2.89 17.22
N GLN A 94 0.13 -1.61 17.49
CA GLN A 94 -1.02 -0.96 16.85
C GLN A 94 -0.83 -0.83 15.33
N LEU A 95 0.34 -0.36 14.87
CA LEU A 95 0.62 -0.23 13.43
C LEU A 95 0.56 -1.56 12.68
N ARG A 96 1.00 -2.66 13.31
CA ARG A 96 0.88 -4.01 12.71
C ARG A 96 -0.57 -4.44 12.58
N ALA A 97 -1.41 -4.15 13.59
CA ALA A 97 -2.83 -4.43 13.52
C ALA A 97 -3.52 -3.61 12.41
N GLN A 98 -3.23 -2.30 12.36
CA GLN A 98 -3.75 -1.40 11.32
C GLN A 98 -3.29 -1.79 9.92
N TRP A 99 -2.01 -2.13 9.75
CA TRP A 99 -1.46 -2.69 8.51
C TRP A 99 -2.25 -3.91 8.04
N LYS A 100 -2.51 -4.86 8.95
CA LYS A 100 -3.27 -6.07 8.65
C LYS A 100 -4.70 -5.73 8.22
N GLU A 101 -5.40 -4.89 8.97
CA GLU A 101 -6.79 -4.53 8.71
C GLU A 101 -6.98 -3.81 7.37
N VAL A 102 -6.11 -2.83 7.06
CA VAL A 102 -6.12 -2.11 5.78
C VAL A 102 -5.91 -3.08 4.62
N ASN A 103 -4.90 -3.95 4.70
CA ASN A 103 -4.57 -4.86 3.61
C ASN A 103 -5.60 -5.97 3.42
N ASP A 104 -6.15 -6.53 4.50
CA ASP A 104 -7.24 -7.51 4.42
C ASP A 104 -8.49 -6.89 3.77
N THR A 105 -8.80 -5.64 4.12
CA THR A 105 -9.93 -4.92 3.54
C THR A 105 -9.72 -4.63 2.06
N LEU A 106 -8.53 -4.17 1.67
CA LEU A 106 -8.17 -4.00 0.26
C LEU A 106 -8.31 -5.30 -0.52
N MET A 107 -7.72 -6.40 -0.03
CA MET A 107 -7.80 -7.70 -0.70
C MET A 107 -9.24 -8.19 -0.83
N ALA A 108 -10.08 -7.99 0.19
CA ALA A 108 -11.49 -8.37 0.15
C ALA A 108 -12.25 -7.62 -0.94
N HIS A 109 -11.97 -6.33 -1.15
CA HIS A 109 -12.53 -5.54 -2.24
C HIS A 109 -11.99 -5.96 -3.60
N MET A 110 -10.67 -6.12 -3.74
CA MET A 110 -10.01 -6.51 -5.00
C MET A 110 -10.50 -7.87 -5.51
N ASN A 111 -10.69 -8.84 -4.62
CA ASN A 111 -11.17 -10.18 -4.98
C ASN A 111 -12.63 -10.21 -5.46
N LYS A 112 -13.44 -9.20 -5.08
CA LYS A 112 -14.84 -9.07 -5.49
C LYS A 112 -15.02 -8.19 -6.72
N LEU A 113 -13.99 -7.45 -7.13
CA LEU A 113 -14.10 -6.48 -8.21
C LEU A 113 -14.14 -7.16 -9.58
N PRO A 114 -15.21 -6.97 -10.39
CA PRO A 114 -15.27 -7.55 -11.72
C PRO A 114 -14.12 -7.05 -12.62
N PRO A 115 -13.56 -7.89 -13.52
CA PRO A 115 -12.45 -7.50 -14.39
C PRO A 115 -12.66 -6.19 -15.17
N VAL A 116 -13.89 -5.94 -15.65
CA VAL A 116 -14.22 -4.70 -16.40
C VAL A 116 -14.08 -3.43 -15.55
N GLU A 117 -14.36 -3.54 -14.25
CA GLU A 117 -14.30 -2.41 -13.32
C GLU A 117 -12.86 -1.95 -13.02
N TRP A 118 -11.87 -2.80 -13.27
CA TRP A 118 -10.46 -2.42 -13.16
C TRP A 118 -10.03 -1.42 -14.23
N PHE A 119 -10.73 -1.40 -15.36
CA PHE A 119 -10.46 -0.50 -16.48
C PHE A 119 -11.28 0.80 -16.43
N THR A 120 -12.01 1.04 -15.34
CA THR A 120 -12.68 2.33 -15.09
C THR A 120 -11.74 3.31 -14.38
N ARG A 121 -12.12 4.58 -14.37
CA ARG A 121 -11.35 5.66 -13.75
C ARG A 121 -11.18 5.48 -12.24
N HIS A 122 -10.00 5.84 -11.73
CA HIS A 122 -9.82 6.04 -10.29
C HIS A 122 -10.46 7.36 -9.81
N ALA A 123 -10.44 7.65 -8.51
CA ALA A 123 -11.04 8.87 -7.95
C ALA A 123 -10.36 10.16 -8.46
N ASN A 124 -9.03 10.14 -8.61
CA ASN A 124 -8.23 11.33 -8.94
C ASN A 124 -8.11 11.68 -10.44
N ILE A 125 -9.01 11.19 -11.29
CA ILE A 125 -9.12 11.65 -12.68
C ILE A 125 -10.58 11.98 -13.01
N SER A 126 -10.75 13.13 -13.66
CA SER A 126 -12.06 13.66 -14.02
C SER A 126 -12.72 12.80 -15.10
N GLU A 127 -14.05 12.87 -15.19
CA GLU A 127 -14.79 12.20 -16.27
C GLU A 127 -14.48 12.79 -17.65
N ALA A 128 -14.14 14.09 -17.70
CA ALA A 128 -13.78 14.76 -18.94
C ALA A 128 -12.38 14.37 -19.46
N ASP A 129 -11.45 14.00 -18.57
CA ASP A 129 -10.08 13.68 -18.93
C ASP A 129 -9.83 12.19 -19.10
N PHE A 130 -10.59 11.32 -18.41
CA PHE A 130 -10.39 9.87 -18.53
C PHE A 130 -10.49 9.32 -19.96
N PRO A 131 -11.43 9.77 -20.84
CA PRO A 131 -11.44 9.35 -22.24
C PRO A 131 -10.19 9.75 -23.03
N LYS A 132 -9.47 10.80 -22.60
CA LYS A 132 -8.22 11.25 -23.23
C LYS A 132 -7.02 10.42 -22.76
N GLU A 133 -7.08 9.90 -21.53
CA GLU A 133 -6.02 9.13 -20.88
C GLU A 133 -6.57 7.84 -20.22
N PRO A 134 -7.15 6.90 -20.98
CA PRO A 134 -7.86 5.74 -20.42
C PRO A 134 -6.94 4.74 -19.68
N HIS A 135 -5.63 4.90 -19.82
CA HIS A 135 -4.62 4.17 -19.04
C HIS A 135 -4.56 4.63 -17.57
N ARG A 136 -5.09 5.81 -17.22
CA ARG A 136 -5.19 6.31 -15.83
C ARG A 136 -6.40 5.67 -15.12
N ASN A 137 -6.43 4.34 -15.11
CA ASN A 137 -7.51 3.52 -14.55
C ASN A 137 -7.13 2.90 -13.20
N ARG A 138 -8.08 2.20 -12.58
CA ARG A 138 -7.90 1.53 -11.28
C ARG A 138 -6.80 0.47 -11.30
N LEU A 139 -6.65 -0.26 -12.40
CA LEU A 139 -5.58 -1.26 -12.55
C LEU A 139 -4.19 -0.63 -12.57
N ASN A 140 -4.05 0.54 -13.20
CA ASN A 140 -2.79 1.27 -13.22
C ASN A 140 -2.38 1.74 -11.81
N VAL A 141 -3.35 2.15 -10.98
CA VAL A 141 -3.11 2.45 -9.57
C VAL A 141 -2.58 1.22 -8.83
N LEU A 142 -3.20 0.05 -9.02
CA LEU A 142 -2.72 -1.20 -8.40
C LEU A 142 -1.27 -1.49 -8.77
N ILE A 143 -0.94 -1.47 -10.06
CA ILE A 143 0.43 -1.71 -10.55
C ILE A 143 1.43 -0.72 -9.95
N SER A 144 1.08 0.57 -9.90
CA SER A 144 1.91 1.61 -9.27
C SER A 144 2.14 1.31 -7.79
N ARG A 145 1.09 0.93 -7.05
CA ARG A 145 1.19 0.64 -5.61
C ARG A 145 1.94 -0.67 -5.33
N THR A 146 1.85 -1.68 -6.20
CA THR A 146 2.68 -2.90 -6.12
C THR A 146 4.17 -2.55 -6.18
N ASN A 147 4.58 -1.69 -7.12
CA ASN A 147 5.98 -1.28 -7.24
C ASN A 147 6.45 -0.43 -6.05
N HIS A 148 5.58 0.45 -5.54
CA HIS A 148 5.84 1.22 -4.33
C HIS A 148 6.06 0.33 -3.10
N LEU A 149 5.21 -0.69 -2.93
CA LEU A 149 5.35 -1.70 -1.88
C LEU A 149 6.68 -2.45 -2.00
N ALA A 150 7.01 -2.94 -3.19
CA ALA A 150 8.27 -3.64 -3.45
C ALA A 150 9.51 -2.77 -3.13
N TYR A 151 9.46 -1.48 -3.49
CA TYR A 151 10.51 -0.52 -3.20
C TYR A 151 10.78 -0.40 -1.68
N HIS A 152 9.74 -0.17 -0.88
CA HIS A 152 9.89 -0.04 0.57
C HIS A 152 10.14 -1.38 1.27
N ARG A 153 9.66 -2.50 0.73
CA ARG A 153 10.07 -3.84 1.19
C ARG A 153 11.58 -4.04 1.04
N GLY A 154 12.16 -3.59 -0.08
CA GLY A 154 13.61 -3.60 -0.29
C GLY A 154 14.39 -2.80 0.76
N GLN A 155 13.82 -1.67 1.21
CA GLN A 155 14.37 -0.88 2.31
C GLN A 155 14.28 -1.60 3.66
N LEU A 156 13.11 -2.17 3.98
CA LEU A 156 12.88 -2.90 5.23
C LEU A 156 13.78 -4.13 5.39
N VAL A 157 14.20 -4.76 4.27
CA VAL A 157 15.13 -5.90 4.29
C VAL A 157 16.45 -5.57 4.98
N LEU A 158 16.88 -4.30 4.97
CA LEU A 158 18.13 -3.86 5.61
C LEU A 158 18.10 -3.94 7.15
N LEU A 159 16.93 -4.22 7.74
CA LEU A 159 16.76 -4.41 9.18
C LEU A 159 16.96 -5.87 9.63
N VAL A 160 16.91 -6.86 8.72
CA VAL A 160 16.95 -8.29 9.07
C VAL A 160 18.29 -8.72 9.70
N GLN A 161 19.38 -8.04 9.38
CA GLN A 161 20.73 -8.38 9.82
C GLN A 161 21.31 -7.41 10.85
N LYS A 162 20.48 -6.51 11.40
CA LYS A 162 20.88 -5.59 12.46
C LYS A 162 20.37 -6.08 13.81
#